data_AF-A0A9D6WC33-F1
#
_entry.id   AF-A0A9D6WC33-F1
#
_cell.length_a   1.000
_cell.length_b   1.000
_cell.length_c   1.000
_cell.angle_alpha   90.00
_cell.angle_beta   90.00
_cell.angle_gamma   90.00
#
_symmetry.space_group_name_H-M   'P 1'
#
loop_
_entity.id
_entity.type
_entity.pdbx_description
1 polymer ?
#
loop_
_entity_poly.entity_id
_entity_poly.type
_entity_poly.pdbx_seq_one_letter_code
_entity_poly.pdbx_strand_id
1 'polypeptide(L)' 'MRPVTVYRVDYAKKTRVVIGTVIERRGKDRGNNLKGLLFLARKMFSSTPQEAFLTALDWQEARMAQGPGGQALPSQ' A
#
# COMPACT_ATOMS: atom_id res chain seq x y z
N MET A 1 -2.77 -10.62 11.04
CA MET A 1 -3.24 -9.50 10.22
C MET A 1 -2.34 -8.31 10.49
N ARG A 2 -1.87 -7.62 9.47
CA ARG A 2 -0.96 -6.48 9.63
C ARG A 2 -1.63 -5.23 9.03
N PRO A 3 -1.81 -4.15 9.82
CA PRO A 3 -2.30 -2.88 9.28
C PRO A 3 -1.22 -2.26 8.40
N VAL A 4 -1.66 -1.56 7.35
CA VAL A 4 -0.81 -0.82 6.42
C VAL A 4 -1.41 0.57 6.27
N THR A 5 -0.61 1.57 6.57
CA THR A 5 -0.96 2.98 6.51
C THR A 5 -1.14 3.41 5.05
N VAL A 6 -2.18 4.19 4.82
CA VAL A 6 -2.53 4.77 3.53
C VAL A 6 -2.28 6.27 3.60
N TYR A 7 -1.63 6.80 2.57
CA TYR A 7 -1.34 8.21 2.42
C TYR A 7 -2.00 8.79 1.17
N ARG A 8 -2.35 10.07 1.23
CA ARG A 8 -2.48 10.93 0.07
C ARG A 8 -1.14 11.62 -0.15
N VAL A 9 -0.58 11.47 -1.35
CA VAL A 9 0.69 12.07 -1.74
C VAL A 9 0.42 13.38 -2.48
N ASP A 10 1.10 14.44 -2.10
CA ASP A 10 1.21 15.66 -2.88
C ASP A 10 2.61 15.69 -3.52
N TYR A 11 2.69 15.37 -4.81
CA TYR A 11 3.96 15.30 -5.53
C TYR A 11 4.56 16.68 -5.83
N ALA A 12 3.74 17.74 -5.83
CA ALA A 12 4.21 19.11 -6.03
C ALA A 12 4.90 19.62 -4.76
N LYS A 13 4.27 19.39 -3.59
CA LYS A 13 4.81 19.80 -2.29
C LYS A 13 5.75 18.77 -1.67
N LYS A 14 5.89 17.58 -2.27
CA LYS A 14 6.65 16.44 -1.74
C LYS A 14 6.20 16.01 -0.34
N THR A 15 4.91 16.15 -0.05
CA THR A 15 4.34 15.77 1.25
C THR A 15 3.46 14.54 1.15
N ARG A 16 3.25 13.87 2.28
CA ARG A 16 2.34 12.74 2.43
C ARG A 16 1.46 13.01 3.63
N VAL A 17 0.15 12.89 3.45
CA VAL A 17 -0.86 13.04 4.50
C VAL A 17 -1.48 11.68 4.76
N VAL A 18 -1.51 11.24 6.03
CA VAL A 18 -2.19 9.99 6.40
C VAL A 18 -3.68 10.16 6.18
N ILE A 19 -4.29 9.22 5.45
CA ILE A 19 -5.74 9.23 5.17
C ILE A 19 -6.46 8.01 5.73
N GLY A 20 -5.73 6.99 6.20
CA GLY A 20 -6.32 5.84 6.87
C GLY A 20 -5.41 4.62 6.87
N THR A 21 -6.00 3.45 7.10
CA THR A 21 -5.29 2.16 7.15
C THR A 21 -6.08 1.09 6.42
N VAL A 22 -5.38 0.18 5.72
CA VAL A 22 -5.94 -1.08 5.21
C VAL A 22 -5.30 -2.26 5.92
N ILE A 23 -6.04 -3.35 6.09
CA ILE A 23 -5.58 -4.51 6.84
C ILE A 23 -5.42 -5.69 5.89
N GLU A 24 -4.24 -6.30 5.90
CA GLU A 24 -4.07 -7.61 5.28
C GLU A 24 -4.71 -8.69 6.16
N ARG A 25 -5.79 -9.30 5.65
CA ARG A 25 -6.58 -10.30 6.37
C ARG A 25 -6.08 -11.72 6.11
N ARG A 26 -5.33 -11.99 5.04
CA ARG A 26 -4.91 -13.33 4.65
C ARG A 26 -3.66 -13.74 5.43
N GLY A 27 -3.66 -14.98 5.92
CA GLY A 27 -2.53 -15.56 6.67
C GLY A 27 -1.44 -16.19 5.79
N LYS A 28 -1.67 -16.37 4.48
CA LYS A 28 -0.74 -17.04 3.56
C LYS A 28 -0.49 -16.16 2.34
N ASP A 29 0.77 -15.85 2.05
CA ASP A 29 1.16 -15.03 0.91
C ASP A 29 0.93 -15.81 -0.39
N ARG A 30 0.24 -15.19 -1.36
CA ARG A 30 -0.03 -15.76 -2.69
C ARG A 30 0.69 -14.99 -3.80
N GLY A 31 1.66 -14.14 -3.46
CA GLY A 31 2.47 -13.44 -4.46
C GLY A 31 1.63 -12.46 -5.27
N ASN A 32 1.02 -11.48 -4.59
CA ASN A 32 0.44 -10.23 -5.16
C ASN A 32 -0.25 -9.38 -4.08
N ASN A 33 0.14 -9.55 -2.80
CA ASN A 33 -0.54 -8.94 -1.67
C ASN A 33 -0.55 -7.41 -1.77
N LEU A 34 0.57 -6.83 -2.19
CA LEU A 34 0.70 -5.38 -2.35
C LEU A 34 -0.30 -4.78 -3.34
N LYS A 35 -0.52 -5.43 -4.50
CA LYS A 35 -1.49 -4.97 -5.50
C LYS A 35 -2.91 -5.02 -4.93
N GLY A 36 -3.24 -6.07 -4.18
CA GLY A 36 -4.52 -6.20 -3.50
C GLY A 36 -4.74 -5.12 -2.44
N LEU A 37 -3.74 -4.85 -1.61
CA LEU A 37 -3.79 -3.79 -0.60
C LEU A 37 -3.93 -2.41 -1.24
N LEU A 38 -3.19 -2.14 -2.32
CA LEU A 38 -3.28 -0.85 -3.02
C LEU A 38 -4.64 -0.69 -3.70
N PHE A 39 -5.17 -1.77 -4.28
CA PHE A 39 -6.52 -1.79 -4.85
C PHE A 39 -7.59 -1.48 -3.78
N LEU A 40 -7.50 -2.11 -2.60
CA LEU A 40 -8.40 -1.84 -1.48
C LEU A 40 -8.30 -0.39 -1.00
N ALA A 41 -7.08 0.13 -0.83
CA ALA A 41 -6.87 1.52 -0.42
C ALA A 41 -7.49 2.50 -1.42
N ARG A 42 -7.27 2.30 -2.71
CA ARG A 42 -7.87 3.14 -3.77
C ARG A 42 -9.40 3.05 -3.74
N LYS A 43 -9.96 1.85 -3.60
CA LYS A 43 -11.41 1.64 -3.54
C LYS A 43 -12.05 2.33 -2.31
N MET A 44 -11.35 2.37 -1.18
CA MET A 44 -11.88 2.95 0.06
C MET A 44 -11.71 4.47 0.15
N PHE A 45 -10.58 4.99 -0.34
CA PHE A 45 -10.17 6.37 -0.07
C PHE A 45 -10.11 7.27 -1.32
N SER A 46 -10.60 6.79 -2.47
CA SER A 46 -10.63 7.58 -3.70
C SER A 46 -11.97 7.46 -4.41
N SER A 47 -12.50 8.61 -4.81
CA SER A 47 -13.70 8.73 -5.64
C SER A 47 -13.36 9.06 -7.10
N THR A 48 -12.14 9.53 -7.37
CA THR A 48 -11.68 9.87 -8.72
C THR A 48 -10.41 9.12 -9.12
N PRO A 49 -10.12 8.97 -10.42
CA PRO A 49 -8.84 8.43 -10.89
C PRO A 49 -7.63 9.21 -10.40
N GLN A 50 -7.75 10.55 -10.31
CA GLN A 50 -6.69 11.43 -9.81
C GLN A 50 -6.39 11.14 -8.34
N GLU A 51 -7.43 11.00 -7.52
CA GLU A 51 -7.27 10.59 -6.13
C GLU A 51 -6.60 9.22 -6.04
N ALA A 52 -7.07 8.24 -6.81
CA ALA A 52 -6.49 6.90 -6.81
C ALA A 52 -5.01 6.89 -7.22
N PHE A 53 -4.61 7.78 -8.13
CA PHE A 53 -3.22 7.98 -8.50
C PHE A 53 -2.38 8.55 -7.35
N LEU A 54 -2.95 9.49 -6.59
CA LEU A 54 -2.30 10.12 -5.43
C LEU A 54 -2.38 9.27 -4.14
N THR A 55 -3.08 8.13 -4.15
CA THR A 55 -3.13 7.20 -3.01
C THR A 55 -1.94 6.25 -3.03
N ALA A 56 -1.20 6.21 -1.92
CA ALA A 56 -0.06 5.34 -1.72
C ALA A 56 -0.17 4.56 -0.41
N LEU A 57 0.54 3.43 -0.33
CA LEU A 57 0.71 2.65 0.89
C LEU A 57 2.09 2.93 1.50
N ASP A 58 2.19 2.73 2.81
CA ASP A 58 3.50 2.59 3.44
C ASP A 58 4.21 1.35 2.89
N TRP A 59 5.36 1.56 2.22
CA TRP A 59 6.10 0.47 1.59
C TRP A 59 6.65 -0.52 2.61
N GLN A 60 7.13 -0.03 3.76
CA GLN A 60 7.74 -0.88 4.77
C GLN A 60 6.67 -1.71 5.46
N GLU A 61 5.54 -1.11 5.84
CA GLU A 61 4.43 -1.84 6.45
C GLU A 61 3.79 -2.82 5.46
N ALA A 62 3.62 -2.42 4.19
CA ALA A 62 3.08 -3.31 3.16
C ALA A 62 4.03 -4.48 2.83
N ARG A 63 5.35 -4.27 2.92
CA ARG A 63 6.35 -5.34 2.79
C ARG A 63 6.31 -6.27 4.00
N MET A 64 6.21 -5.73 5.20
CA MET A 64 6.03 -6.53 6.41
C MET A 64 4.71 -7.31 6.33
N ALA A 65 3.63 -6.73 5.80
CA ALA A 65 2.35 -7.42 5.59
C ALA A 65 2.43 -8.63 4.64
N GLN A 66 3.47 -8.71 3.79
CA GLN A 66 3.71 -9.84 2.89
C GLN A 66 4.44 -11.04 3.54
N GLY A 67 5.14 -10.85 4.67
CA GLY A 67 5.95 -11.90 5.28
C GLY A 67 7.32 -12.08 4.60
N PRO A 68 8.19 -13.00 5.09
CA PRO A 68 9.60 -13.07 4.70
C PRO A 68 9.88 -13.54 3.25
N GLY A 69 8.84 -13.73 2.42
CA GLY A 69 8.99 -14.15 1.01
C GLY A 69 9.18 -13.00 0.00
N GLY A 70 9.04 -11.74 0.42
CA GLY A 70 9.29 -10.58 -0.43
C GLY A 70 10.78 -10.30 -0.61
N GLN A 71 11.50 -11.18 -1.31
CA GLN A 71 12.87 -10.95 -1.73
C GLN A 71 12.95 -9.62 -2.48
N ALA A 72 13.82 -8.73 -2.01
CA ALA A 72 14.39 -7.71 -2.87
C ALA A 72 15.17 -8.48 -3.95
N LEU A 73 14.78 -8.32 -5.22
CA LEU A 73 15.65 -8.70 -6.30
C LEU A 73 16.96 -7.91 -6.10
N PRO A 74 18.12 -8.58 -5.99
CA PRO A 74 19.39 -7.87 -6.01
C PRO A 74 19.50 -7.21 -7.38
N SER A 75 19.75 -5.91 -7.39
CA SER A 75 20.25 -5.20 -8.56
C SER A 75 21.58 -5.86 -8.95
N GLN A 76 21.57 -6.61 -10.05
CA GLN A 76 22.78 -6.95 -10.81
C GLN A 76 23.06 -5.85 -11.82
#